data_AF-A0A915E744-F1
#
_entry.id   AF-A0A915E744-F1
#
_cell.length_a   1.000
_cell.length_b   1.000
_cell.length_c   1.000
_cell.angle_alpha   90.00
_cell.angle_beta   90.00
_cell.angle_gamma   90.00
#
_symmetry.space_group_name_H-M   'P 1'
#
loop_
_entity.id
_entity.type
_entity.pdbx_description
1 polymer ?
#
loop_
_entity_poly.entity_id
_entity_poly.type
_entity_poly.pdbx_seq_one_letter_code
_entity_poly.pdbx_strand_id
1 'polypeptide(L)'
;MQFKFTCLSLLLFSSAILSYGYVFDCLDDCECDTDDEVIHCHNKPNRDRLQLPQTRLRGFTVLGLTKNNIKVLPSQELLKEKFPDLVAIDIEGNKNFDCSTLEDQYTKIAVLSDCGKEVPLPDNVTVVETVGPPTPECDLKCQSRRHYDSMHEYFLRLWELIKQKLAELTKQSQFFRDLQDFFTEVGKRISEA
;
A
#
# COMPACT_ATOMS: atom_id res chain seq x y z
N MET A 1 -62.04 10.75 -11.14
CA MET A 1 -60.78 10.40 -11.84
C MET A 1 -59.74 11.44 -11.47
N GLN A 2 -58.63 10.99 -10.88
CA GLN A 2 -57.37 11.68 -10.51
C GLN A 2 -56.97 11.31 -9.07
N PHE A 3 -56.46 10.08 -8.94
CA PHE A 3 -55.69 9.66 -7.76
C PHE A 3 -54.24 10.08 -7.96
N LYS A 4 -53.70 10.72 -6.93
CA LYS A 4 -52.38 11.36 -6.83
C LYS A 4 -51.24 10.38 -7.14
N PHE A 5 -50.69 10.46 -8.35
CA PHE A 5 -49.37 9.92 -8.69
C PHE A 5 -48.32 10.99 -8.38
N THR A 6 -47.91 11.15 -7.11
CA THR A 6 -46.81 12.09 -6.78
C THR A 6 -46.21 11.79 -5.39
N CYS A 7 -45.92 10.52 -5.09
CA CYS A 7 -45.17 10.19 -3.86
C CYS A 7 -44.22 8.99 -4.00
N LEU A 8 -43.90 8.56 -5.22
CA LEU A 8 -42.98 7.45 -5.46
C LEU A 8 -41.66 7.87 -6.15
N SER A 9 -41.42 9.18 -6.29
CA SER A 9 -40.26 9.73 -6.99
C SER A 9 -39.22 10.36 -6.04
N LEU A 10 -39.44 10.33 -4.73
CA LEU A 10 -38.62 11.04 -3.74
C LEU A 10 -37.81 10.13 -2.80
N LEU A 11 -37.60 8.85 -3.18
CA LEU A 11 -36.84 7.85 -2.42
C LEU A 11 -35.64 7.27 -3.21
N LEU A 12 -35.10 8.03 -4.17
CA LEU A 12 -33.96 7.61 -5.00
C LEU A 12 -32.71 8.51 -4.87
N PHE A 13 -32.64 9.38 -3.86
CA PHE A 13 -31.57 10.39 -3.73
C PHE A 13 -30.72 10.30 -2.44
N SER A 14 -30.61 9.14 -1.80
CA SER A 14 -29.87 9.02 -0.53
C SER A 14 -28.95 7.80 -0.45
N SER A 15 -28.13 7.59 -1.48
CA SER A 15 -26.94 6.75 -1.36
C SER A 15 -25.84 7.17 -2.34
N ALA A 16 -25.56 8.47 -2.42
CA ALA A 16 -24.19 8.90 -2.71
C ALA A 16 -23.39 8.70 -1.42
N ILE A 17 -22.97 7.45 -1.17
CA ILE A 17 -21.95 7.21 -0.15
C ILE A 17 -20.69 7.83 -0.72
N LEU A 18 -20.36 9.04 -0.26
CA LEU A 18 -19.01 9.57 -0.41
C LEU A 18 -18.11 8.60 0.37
N SER A 19 -17.47 7.69 -0.34
CA SER A 19 -16.41 6.84 0.23
C SER A 19 -15.23 7.76 0.51
N TYR A 20 -15.20 8.32 1.71
CA TYR A 20 -14.02 9.02 2.20
C TYR A 20 -12.97 7.96 2.56
N GLY A 21 -11.75 8.13 2.07
CA GLY A 21 -10.60 7.35 2.51
C GLY A 21 -10.36 7.52 4.02
N TYR A 22 -9.89 6.47 4.67
CA TYR A 22 -9.54 6.47 6.09
C TYR A 22 -8.39 5.51 6.36
N VAL A 23 -7.68 5.73 7.47
CA VAL A 23 -6.67 4.80 7.98
C VAL A 23 -7.20 4.07 9.20
N PHE A 24 -6.86 2.80 9.32
CA PHE A 24 -7.19 1.99 10.49
C PHE A 24 -6.09 0.95 10.78
N ASP A 25 -6.00 0.54 12.05
CA ASP A 25 -5.11 -0.53 12.47
C ASP A 25 -5.52 -1.86 11.84
N CYS A 26 -4.57 -2.54 11.21
CA CYS A 26 -4.77 -3.81 10.56
C CYS A 26 -3.56 -4.74 10.76
N LEU A 27 -3.74 -6.03 10.45
CA LEU A 27 -2.72 -7.06 10.64
C LEU A 27 -2.14 -7.03 12.07
N ASP A 28 -0.81 -7.05 12.21
CA ASP A 28 -0.07 -7.04 13.46
C ASP A 28 0.56 -5.67 13.75
N ASP A 29 -0.26 -4.65 14.01
CA ASP A 29 0.14 -3.24 14.16
C ASP A 29 0.69 -2.62 12.86
N CYS A 30 -0.04 -2.82 11.76
CA CYS A 30 0.12 -2.06 10.53
C CYS A 30 -1.00 -1.04 10.38
N GLU A 31 -0.79 -0.04 9.53
CA GLU A 31 -1.77 1.00 9.23
C GLU A 31 -2.27 0.79 7.79
N CYS A 32 -3.56 0.52 7.64
CA CYS A 32 -4.20 0.32 6.34
C CYS A 32 -4.85 1.62 5.88
N ASP A 33 -4.31 2.23 4.83
CA ASP A 33 -4.84 3.44 4.20
C ASP A 33 -5.73 3.07 3.01
N THR A 34 -7.03 3.37 3.12
CA THR A 34 -7.99 3.08 2.04
C THR A 34 -8.04 4.17 0.97
N ASP A 35 -7.42 5.33 1.18
CA ASP A 35 -7.35 6.40 0.19
C ASP A 35 -6.24 6.11 -0.82
N ASP A 36 -5.05 5.81 -0.31
CA ASP A 36 -3.89 5.43 -1.13
C ASP A 36 -3.89 3.93 -1.51
N GLU A 37 -4.79 3.13 -0.91
CA GLU A 37 -4.88 1.67 -1.10
C GLU A 37 -3.58 0.94 -0.69
N VAL A 38 -2.93 1.40 0.39
CA VAL A 38 -1.64 0.90 0.88
C VAL A 38 -1.76 0.33 2.29
N ILE A 39 -1.03 -0.76 2.54
CA ILE A 39 -0.80 -1.29 3.89
C ILE A 39 0.60 -0.90 4.35
N HIS A 40 0.68 -0.04 5.37
CA HIS A 40 1.90 0.47 5.97
C HIS A 40 2.33 -0.42 7.15
N CYS A 41 3.31 -1.27 6.91
CA CYS A 41 3.85 -2.22 7.88
C CYS A 41 5.34 -1.93 8.14
N HIS A 42 5.70 -0.68 8.40
CA HIS A 42 7.09 -0.22 8.47
C HIS A 42 7.69 -0.25 9.87
N ASN A 43 9.02 -0.19 9.96
CA ASN A 43 9.78 0.18 11.17
C ASN A 43 9.51 -0.70 12.41
N LYS A 44 9.34 -2.02 12.24
CA LYS A 44 9.27 -2.99 13.34
C LYS A 44 10.48 -3.93 13.27
N PRO A 45 11.63 -3.61 13.92
CA PRO A 45 12.85 -4.42 13.87
C PRO A 45 12.69 -5.88 14.33
N ASN A 46 11.65 -6.17 15.12
CA ASN A 46 11.36 -7.51 15.61
C ASN A 46 10.41 -8.31 14.69
N ARG A 47 9.86 -7.70 13.64
CA ARG A 47 8.97 -8.38 12.70
C ARG A 47 9.82 -9.22 11.72
N ASP A 48 9.80 -10.53 11.91
CA ASP A 48 10.58 -11.51 11.13
C ASP A 48 9.80 -12.16 9.97
N ARG A 49 8.48 -11.97 9.96
CA ARG A 49 7.53 -12.50 8.96
C ARG A 49 6.36 -11.53 8.78
N LEU A 50 5.76 -11.55 7.60
CA LEU A 50 4.47 -10.90 7.36
C LEU A 50 3.37 -11.71 8.05
N GLN A 51 2.57 -11.07 8.91
CA GLN A 51 1.37 -11.71 9.42
C GLN A 51 0.25 -11.61 8.38
N LEU A 52 -0.28 -12.76 8.01
CA LEU A 52 -1.35 -12.85 7.04
C LEU A 52 -2.70 -12.61 7.73
N PRO A 53 -3.64 -11.93 7.06
CA PRO A 53 -4.96 -11.73 7.62
C PRO A 53 -5.72 -13.06 7.71
N GLN A 54 -6.54 -13.20 8.74
CA GLN A 54 -7.39 -14.38 8.94
C GLN A 54 -8.34 -14.55 7.74
N THR A 55 -8.98 -13.46 7.36
CA THR A 55 -9.82 -13.34 6.18
C THR A 55 -9.09 -12.64 5.04
N ARG A 56 -9.60 -12.77 3.82
CA ARG A 56 -9.11 -12.03 2.66
C ARG A 56 -9.28 -10.52 2.87
N LEU A 57 -8.25 -9.75 2.59
CA LEU A 57 -8.23 -8.28 2.62
C LEU A 57 -8.13 -7.77 1.17
N ARG A 58 -9.12 -6.98 0.73
CA ARG A 58 -9.24 -6.46 -0.64
C ARG A 58 -9.09 -4.94 -0.67
N GLY A 59 -8.85 -4.40 -1.85
CA GLY A 59 -8.75 -2.94 -2.07
C GLY A 59 -7.41 -2.36 -1.65
N PHE A 60 -6.40 -3.19 -1.42
CA PHE A 60 -5.03 -2.74 -1.15
C PHE A 60 -4.11 -3.27 -2.25
N THR A 61 -3.46 -2.35 -2.93
CA THR A 61 -2.63 -2.61 -4.11
C THR A 61 -1.15 -2.71 -3.73
N VAL A 62 -0.74 -2.07 -2.64
CA VAL A 62 0.66 -2.04 -2.20
C VAL A 62 0.79 -2.46 -0.73
N LEU A 63 1.82 -3.26 -0.45
CA LEU A 63 2.20 -3.64 0.90
C LEU A 63 3.62 -3.13 1.21
N GLY A 64 3.70 -2.17 2.13
CA GLY A 64 4.95 -1.59 2.60
C GLY A 64 5.52 -2.33 3.81
N LEU A 65 6.60 -3.09 3.63
CA LEU A 65 7.28 -3.88 4.66
C LEU A 65 8.70 -3.37 4.96
N THR A 66 8.97 -2.10 4.71
CA THR A 66 10.33 -1.58 4.83
C THR A 66 10.83 -1.46 6.27
N LYS A 67 12.16 -1.60 6.43
CA LYS A 67 12.86 -1.47 7.71
C LYS A 67 12.33 -2.37 8.83
N ASN A 68 12.02 -3.62 8.49
CA ASN A 68 11.74 -4.69 9.45
C ASN A 68 12.93 -5.66 9.51
N ASN A 69 12.68 -6.91 9.91
CA ASN A 69 13.63 -8.01 9.88
C ASN A 69 13.05 -9.23 9.15
N ILE A 70 12.21 -8.99 8.14
CA ILE A 70 11.58 -10.03 7.34
C ILE A 70 12.67 -10.85 6.66
N LYS A 71 12.58 -12.17 6.79
CA LYS A 71 13.57 -13.09 6.18
C LYS A 71 13.11 -13.63 4.84
N VAL A 72 11.81 -13.94 4.73
CA VAL A 72 11.21 -14.58 3.56
C VAL A 72 9.79 -14.05 3.40
N LEU A 73 9.35 -13.83 2.16
CA LEU A 73 7.96 -13.53 1.84
C LEU A 73 7.14 -14.83 1.67
N PRO A 74 5.85 -14.85 2.05
CA PRO A 74 4.97 -15.95 1.72
C PRO A 74 4.84 -16.14 0.20
N SER A 75 4.50 -17.33 -0.27
CA SER A 75 4.39 -17.59 -1.72
C SER A 75 3.40 -16.63 -2.40
N GLN A 76 3.63 -16.35 -3.68
CA GLN A 76 2.76 -15.48 -4.47
C GLN A 76 1.29 -15.95 -4.46
N GLU A 77 1.05 -17.27 -4.50
CA GLU A 77 -0.30 -17.84 -4.48
C GLU A 77 -1.00 -17.50 -3.16
N LEU A 78 -0.31 -17.68 -2.04
CA LEU A 78 -0.85 -17.38 -0.71
C LEU A 78 -1.06 -15.87 -0.53
N LEU A 79 -0.13 -15.05 -1.01
CA LEU A 79 -0.29 -13.60 -1.01
C LEU A 79 -1.50 -13.17 -1.84
N LYS A 80 -1.71 -13.71 -3.05
CA LYS A 80 -2.89 -13.40 -3.87
C LYS A 80 -4.20 -13.97 -3.32
N GLU A 81 -4.15 -15.05 -2.57
CA GLU A 81 -5.34 -15.57 -1.87
C GLU A 81 -5.81 -14.59 -0.78
N LYS A 82 -4.85 -14.07 0.00
CA LYS A 82 -5.08 -13.18 1.14
C LYS A 82 -5.24 -11.71 0.75
N PHE A 83 -4.50 -11.25 -0.25
CA PHE A 83 -4.48 -9.91 -0.80
C PHE A 83 -4.66 -9.97 -2.33
N PRO A 84 -5.90 -10.13 -2.84
CA PRO A 84 -6.14 -10.39 -4.26
C PRO A 84 -5.69 -9.25 -5.17
N ASP A 85 -5.83 -8.03 -4.67
CA ASP A 85 -5.58 -6.79 -5.42
C ASP A 85 -4.10 -6.34 -5.30
N LEU A 86 -3.28 -7.06 -4.52
CA LEU A 86 -1.87 -6.75 -4.30
C LEU A 86 -1.07 -6.85 -5.60
N VAL A 87 -0.41 -5.76 -5.97
CA VAL A 87 0.41 -5.65 -7.19
C VAL A 87 1.87 -5.37 -6.87
N ALA A 88 2.17 -4.78 -5.72
CA ALA A 88 3.54 -4.48 -5.33
C ALA A 88 3.79 -4.70 -3.83
N ILE A 89 5.02 -5.11 -3.50
CA ILE A 89 5.53 -5.22 -2.14
C ILE A 89 6.85 -4.46 -2.06
N ASP A 90 6.98 -3.57 -1.09
CA ASP A 90 8.25 -2.93 -0.74
C ASP A 90 8.87 -3.61 0.47
N ILE A 91 9.97 -4.36 0.26
CA ILE A 91 10.71 -5.09 1.28
C ILE A 91 12.10 -4.48 1.55
N GLU A 92 12.37 -3.27 1.06
CA GLU A 92 13.65 -2.58 1.29
C GLU A 92 13.98 -2.36 2.79
N GLY A 93 15.26 -2.34 3.15
CA GLY A 93 15.73 -2.15 4.52
C GLY A 93 15.62 -3.39 5.43
N ASN A 94 15.23 -4.55 4.89
CA ASN A 94 15.23 -5.82 5.62
C ASN A 94 16.59 -6.53 5.48
N LYS A 95 17.54 -6.21 6.39
CA LYS A 95 18.96 -6.63 6.29
C LYS A 95 19.19 -8.14 6.23
N ASN A 96 18.28 -8.95 6.77
CA ASN A 96 18.38 -10.41 6.80
C ASN A 96 17.44 -11.11 5.81
N PHE A 97 16.94 -10.37 4.81
CA PHE A 97 16.07 -10.93 3.78
C PHE A 97 16.85 -11.87 2.86
N ASP A 98 16.31 -13.06 2.63
CA ASP A 98 16.90 -14.08 1.78
C ASP A 98 16.53 -13.83 0.31
N CYS A 99 17.43 -13.12 -0.39
CA CYS A 99 17.26 -12.76 -1.79
C CYS A 99 17.08 -13.96 -2.74
N SER A 100 17.57 -15.15 -2.37
CA SER A 100 17.39 -16.35 -3.20
C SER A 100 15.92 -16.77 -3.33
N THR A 101 15.07 -16.32 -2.39
CA THR A 101 13.64 -16.62 -2.41
C THR A 101 12.84 -15.79 -3.41
N LEU A 102 13.44 -14.78 -4.05
CA LEU A 102 12.74 -13.96 -5.05
C LEU A 102 12.82 -14.54 -6.46
N GLU A 103 13.85 -15.33 -6.76
CA GLU A 103 14.10 -15.85 -8.10
C GLU A 103 12.92 -16.71 -8.57
N ASP A 104 12.29 -16.30 -9.68
CA ASP A 104 11.17 -16.95 -10.36
C ASP A 104 9.87 -17.18 -9.55
N GLN A 105 9.80 -16.72 -8.28
CA GLN A 105 8.63 -16.94 -7.41
C GLN A 105 7.55 -15.86 -7.53
N TYR A 106 7.89 -14.67 -8.02
CA TYR A 106 6.99 -13.50 -8.05
C TYR A 106 6.81 -12.96 -9.47
N THR A 107 5.88 -13.56 -10.22
CA THR A 107 5.57 -13.22 -11.62
C THR A 107 4.36 -12.30 -11.80
N LYS A 108 3.58 -12.10 -10.74
CA LYS A 108 2.32 -11.33 -10.69
C LYS A 108 2.31 -10.27 -9.59
N ILE A 109 3.39 -10.14 -8.84
CA ILE A 109 3.60 -9.12 -7.81
C ILE A 109 4.98 -8.54 -8.05
N ALA A 110 5.08 -7.22 -8.19
CA ALA A 110 6.35 -6.52 -8.26
C ALA A 110 6.95 -6.44 -6.85
N VAL A 111 8.15 -6.99 -6.66
CA VAL A 111 8.86 -6.91 -5.37
C VAL A 111 10.00 -5.88 -5.48
N LEU A 112 9.90 -4.81 -4.73
CA LEU A 112 10.96 -3.83 -4.51
C LEU A 112 11.81 -4.30 -3.33
N SER A 113 13.10 -4.55 -3.55
CA SER A 113 14.02 -5.07 -2.53
C SER A 113 15.41 -4.46 -2.69
N ASP A 114 16.26 -4.66 -1.68
CA ASP A 114 17.70 -4.33 -1.74
C ASP A 114 18.54 -5.38 -2.47
N CYS A 115 17.93 -6.49 -2.87
CA CYS A 115 18.62 -7.59 -3.54
C CYS A 115 19.23 -7.12 -4.87
N GLY A 116 20.55 -7.28 -5.01
CA GLY A 116 21.28 -6.88 -6.23
C GLY A 116 21.55 -5.37 -6.37
N LYS A 117 21.23 -4.55 -5.36
CA LYS A 117 21.59 -3.13 -5.35
C LYS A 117 23.00 -2.92 -4.80
N GLU A 118 23.77 -2.04 -5.43
CA GLU A 118 25.10 -1.63 -4.93
C GLU A 118 24.99 -0.82 -3.63
N VAL A 119 23.93 -0.02 -3.51
CA VAL A 119 23.61 0.79 -2.32
C VAL A 119 22.19 0.45 -1.89
N PRO A 120 22.02 -0.26 -0.75
CA PRO A 120 20.70 -0.50 -0.15
C PRO A 120 20.00 0.81 0.21
N LEU A 121 18.69 0.74 0.48
CA LEU A 121 17.94 1.86 1.01
C LEU A 121 18.67 2.48 2.23
N PRO A 122 19.04 3.78 2.18
CA PRO A 122 19.79 4.39 3.26
C PRO A 122 19.05 4.37 4.61
N ASP A 123 19.78 4.09 5.70
CA ASP A 123 19.22 4.02 7.06
C ASP A 123 18.54 5.36 7.47
N ASN A 124 18.89 6.48 6.86
CA ASN A 124 18.33 7.82 7.12
C ASN A 124 17.08 8.19 6.29
N VAL A 125 16.59 7.31 5.42
CA VAL A 125 15.31 7.52 4.75
C VAL A 125 14.18 7.44 5.79
N THR A 126 13.55 8.57 6.12
CA THR A 126 12.33 8.56 6.93
C THR A 126 11.25 7.84 6.11
N VAL A 127 10.78 6.70 6.62
CA VAL A 127 9.81 5.86 5.91
C VAL A 127 8.40 6.39 6.18
N VAL A 128 8.02 6.50 7.45
CA VAL A 128 6.78 7.13 7.92
C VAL A 128 7.10 7.67 9.31
N GLU A 129 6.69 8.90 9.62
CA GLU A 129 6.89 9.47 10.96
C GLU A 129 5.88 8.87 11.93
N THR A 130 6.31 8.37 13.09
CA THR A 130 5.37 7.81 14.08
C THR A 130 4.64 8.92 14.85
N VAL A 131 3.37 8.69 15.21
CA VAL A 131 2.62 9.61 16.08
C VAL A 131 3.35 9.79 17.43
N GLY A 132 3.82 11.00 17.69
CA GLY A 132 4.49 11.37 18.94
C GLY A 132 3.52 11.83 20.04
N PRO A 133 4.01 12.03 21.28
CA PRO A 133 3.21 12.63 22.34
C PRO A 133 2.78 14.06 21.95
N PRO A 134 1.54 14.49 22.26
CA PRO A 134 1.10 15.85 22.00
C PRO A 134 1.99 16.88 22.69
N THR A 135 2.29 17.97 22.01
CA THR A 135 2.99 19.14 22.57
C THR A 135 2.07 20.36 22.56
N PRO A 136 2.38 21.44 23.32
CA PRO A 136 1.62 22.68 23.25
C PRO A 136 1.54 23.29 21.84
N GLU A 137 2.55 23.02 21.00
CA GLU A 137 2.65 23.49 19.62
C GLU A 137 1.94 22.57 18.61
N CYS A 138 1.77 21.28 18.94
CA CYS A 138 1.15 20.28 18.08
C CYS A 138 0.36 19.27 18.92
N ASP A 139 -0.94 19.52 19.00
CA ASP A 139 -1.89 18.64 19.71
C ASP A 139 -2.06 17.28 18.99
N LEU A 140 -2.87 16.39 19.56
CA LEU A 140 -3.08 15.06 18.99
C LEU A 140 -3.59 15.13 17.54
N LYS A 141 -4.46 16.09 17.22
CA LYS A 141 -4.98 16.26 15.85
C LYS A 141 -3.86 16.65 14.88
N CYS A 142 -2.99 17.56 15.29
CA CYS A 142 -1.80 17.94 14.53
C CYS A 142 -0.84 16.76 14.35
N GLN A 143 -0.54 16.00 15.42
CA GLN A 143 0.34 14.83 15.37
C GLN A 143 -0.20 13.74 14.43
N SER A 144 -1.50 13.44 14.54
CA SER A 144 -2.15 12.51 13.63
C SER A 144 -2.04 12.99 12.19
N ARG A 145 -2.41 14.25 11.90
CA ARG A 145 -2.32 14.79 10.53
C ARG A 145 -0.91 14.69 9.95
N ARG A 146 0.11 15.06 10.72
CA ARG A 146 1.51 14.96 10.30
C ARG A 146 1.92 13.53 9.96
N HIS A 147 1.45 12.57 10.75
CA HIS A 147 1.66 11.16 10.50
C HIS A 147 0.96 10.70 9.19
N TYR A 148 -0.30 11.08 8.96
CA TYR A 148 -1.01 10.84 7.70
C TYR A 148 -0.25 11.44 6.50
N ASP A 149 0.15 12.71 6.59
CA ASP A 149 0.89 13.40 5.54
C ASP A 149 2.20 12.63 5.23
N SER A 150 2.89 12.10 6.25
CA SER A 150 4.10 11.30 6.07
C SER A 150 3.86 9.93 5.41
N MET A 151 2.72 9.28 5.66
CA MET A 151 2.32 8.04 4.98
C MET A 151 2.04 8.30 3.50
N HIS A 152 1.32 9.38 3.21
CA HIS A 152 1.00 9.78 1.84
C HIS A 152 2.25 10.16 1.05
N GLU A 153 3.15 10.96 1.62
CA GLU A 153 4.44 11.30 0.99
C GLU A 153 5.28 10.05 0.68
N TYR A 154 5.29 9.08 1.59
CA TYR A 154 5.96 7.80 1.36
C TYR A 154 5.29 7.01 0.24
N PHE A 155 3.96 6.96 0.20
CA PHE A 155 3.24 6.33 -0.89
C PHE A 155 3.60 6.95 -2.25
N LEU A 156 3.62 8.28 -2.36
CA LEU A 156 4.01 8.97 -3.60
C LEU A 156 5.43 8.60 -4.05
N ARG A 157 6.38 8.50 -3.11
CA ARG A 157 7.73 8.04 -3.42
C ARG A 157 7.73 6.58 -3.88
N LEU A 158 7.03 5.72 -3.16
CA LEU A 158 6.92 4.30 -3.46
C LEU A 158 6.29 4.08 -4.83
N TRP A 159 5.28 4.87 -5.18
CA TRP A 159 4.62 4.88 -6.47
C TRP A 159 5.61 5.09 -7.62
N GLU A 160 6.52 6.06 -7.50
CA GLU A 160 7.55 6.31 -8.52
C GLU A 160 8.55 5.14 -8.63
N LEU A 161 8.91 4.52 -7.50
CA LEU A 161 9.77 3.32 -7.51
C LEU A 161 9.06 2.12 -8.17
N ILE A 162 7.78 1.92 -7.88
CA ILE A 162 6.97 0.87 -8.50
C ILE A 162 6.87 1.11 -10.00
N LYS A 163 6.63 2.34 -10.46
CA LYS A 163 6.62 2.66 -11.91
C LYS A 163 7.91 2.27 -12.60
N GLN A 164 9.06 2.62 -12.01
CA GLN A 164 10.37 2.28 -12.56
C GLN A 164 10.55 0.76 -12.62
N LYS A 165 10.21 0.05 -11.53
CA LYS A 165 10.31 -1.40 -11.47
C LYS A 165 9.39 -2.09 -12.46
N LEU A 166 8.15 -1.61 -12.60
CA LEU A 166 7.20 -2.12 -13.58
C LEU A 166 7.77 -1.93 -14.99
N ALA A 167 8.30 -0.75 -15.35
CA ALA A 167 8.89 -0.52 -16.67
C ALA A 167 10.03 -1.49 -17.04
N GLU A 168 10.82 -1.95 -16.05
CA GLU A 168 11.81 -3.01 -16.24
C GLU A 168 11.14 -4.36 -16.51
N LEU A 169 10.16 -4.73 -15.67
CA LEU A 169 9.44 -6.00 -15.72
C LEU A 169 8.48 -6.11 -16.92
N THR A 170 7.99 -5.00 -17.45
CA THR A 170 7.16 -4.91 -18.67
C THR A 170 7.84 -5.56 -19.87
N LYS A 171 9.18 -5.51 -19.92
CA LYS A 171 9.98 -6.15 -20.99
C LYS A 171 9.96 -7.67 -20.88
N GLN A 172 9.63 -8.20 -19.70
CA GLN A 172 9.72 -9.63 -19.37
C GLN A 172 8.36 -10.33 -19.39
N SER A 173 7.24 -9.64 -19.09
CA SER A 173 5.92 -10.29 -19.02
C SER A 173 4.76 -9.43 -19.56
N GLN A 174 3.70 -10.08 -20.07
CA GLN A 174 2.46 -9.41 -20.47
C GLN A 174 1.69 -8.85 -19.28
N PHE A 175 1.72 -9.54 -18.14
CA PHE A 175 1.05 -9.09 -16.93
C PHE A 175 1.54 -7.71 -16.48
N PHE A 176 2.85 -7.46 -16.53
CA PHE A 176 3.41 -6.17 -16.16
C PHE A 176 3.13 -5.07 -17.18
N ARG A 177 2.84 -5.41 -18.45
CA ARG A 177 2.29 -4.46 -19.44
C ARG A 177 0.90 -3.98 -19.02
N ASP A 178 0.01 -4.92 -18.70
CA ASP A 178 -1.36 -4.58 -18.32
C ASP A 178 -1.40 -3.77 -17.00
N LEU A 179 -0.48 -4.05 -16.07
CA LEU A 179 -0.32 -3.25 -14.85
C LEU A 179 0.22 -1.84 -15.14
N GLN A 180 1.18 -1.69 -16.05
CA GLN A 180 1.73 -0.37 -16.36
C GLN A 180 0.64 0.61 -16.83
N ASP A 181 -0.35 0.13 -17.58
CA ASP A 181 -1.48 0.94 -18.03
C ASP A 181 -2.38 1.36 -16.86
N PHE A 182 -2.66 0.44 -15.92
CA PHE A 182 -3.39 0.75 -14.68
C PHE A 182 -2.67 1.82 -13.85
N PHE A 183 -1.37 1.66 -13.61
CA PHE A 183 -0.56 2.64 -12.87
C PHE A 183 -0.46 3.98 -13.58
N THR A 184 -0.42 3.99 -14.91
CA THR A 184 -0.45 5.25 -15.67
C THR A 184 -1.77 6.00 -15.44
N GLU A 185 -2.89 5.29 -15.37
CA GLU A 185 -4.21 5.88 -15.15
C GLU A 185 -4.41 6.39 -13.72
N VAL A 186 -3.98 5.62 -12.70
CA VAL A 186 -4.02 6.07 -11.29
C VAL A 186 -3.13 7.30 -11.08
N GLY A 187 -1.95 7.32 -11.71
CA GLY A 187 -1.03 8.46 -11.61
C GLY A 187 -1.63 9.79 -12.10
N LYS A 188 -2.48 9.74 -13.13
CA LYS A 188 -3.21 10.95 -13.60
C LYS A 188 -4.19 11.46 -12.54
N ARG A 189 -4.91 10.57 -11.87
CA ARG A 189 -5.87 10.95 -10.82
C ARG A 189 -5.19 11.62 -9.64
N ILE A 190 -4.06 11.08 -9.20
CA ILE A 190 -3.25 11.66 -8.13
C ILE A 190 -2.74 13.07 -8.51
N SER A 191 -2.38 13.29 -9.78
CA SER A 191 -1.92 14.61 -10.24
C SER A 191 -3.03 15.65 -10.44
N GLU A 192 -4.29 15.20 -10.55
CA GLU A 192 -5.47 16.03 -10.79
C GLU A 192 -6.31 16.30 -9.52
N ALA A 193 -5.96 15.64 -8.40
CA ALA A 193 -6.56 15.81 -7.08
C ALA A 193 -5.84 16.93 -6.28
#